data_AF-A0A209C3N8-F1
#
_entry.id   AF-A0A209C3N8-F1
#
_cell.length_a   1.000
_cell.length_b   1.000
_cell.length_c   1.000
_cell.angle_alpha   90.00
_cell.angle_beta   90.00
_cell.angle_gamma   90.00
#
_symmetry.space_group_name_H-M   'P 1'
#
loop_
_entity.id
_entity.type
_entity.pdbx_description
1 polymer ?
#
loop_
_entity_poly.entity_id
_entity_poly.type
_entity_poly.pdbx_seq_one_letter_code
_entity_poly.pdbx_strand_id
1 'polypeptide(L)'
;MGHVEPSHLVELALGHVSGAEDADALRHVASCPRCRGELAETTRVVAAARGARAGDLPAAPPERVWQRVTQEVFRRADRLPHPGEHPAGRPAPEGKRGVRSLRTVGSGAREGFFALALATGVLLVRWLRIRAGRGPGRAPGVRAASGRRHDPPG
;
A
#
# COMPACT_ATOMS: atom_id res chain seq x y z
N MET A 1 -17.32 -23.34 2.62
CA MET A 1 -16.18 -22.88 1.81
C MET A 1 -15.86 -21.46 2.21
N GLY A 2 -14.58 -21.13 2.40
CA GLY A 2 -14.15 -19.77 2.78
C GLY A 2 -14.23 -18.77 1.64
N HIS A 3 -14.01 -17.49 1.95
CA HIS A 3 -13.78 -16.46 0.95
C HIS A 3 -12.37 -16.60 0.36
N VAL A 4 -12.16 -16.04 -0.83
CA VAL A 4 -10.82 -15.92 -1.42
C VAL A 4 -9.94 -15.06 -0.51
N GLU A 5 -8.68 -15.45 -0.34
CA GLU A 5 -7.74 -14.71 0.51
C GLU A 5 -7.51 -13.29 -0.06
N PRO A 6 -7.48 -12.23 0.77
CA PRO A 6 -7.32 -10.86 0.28
C PRO A 6 -6.07 -10.63 -0.57
N SER A 7 -4.93 -11.26 -0.23
CA SER A 7 -3.71 -11.17 -1.04
C SER A 7 -3.91 -11.77 -2.44
N HIS A 8 -4.66 -12.87 -2.53
CA HIS A 8 -4.96 -13.50 -3.82
C HIS A 8 -5.88 -12.63 -4.68
N LEU A 9 -6.85 -11.92 -4.07
CA LEU A 9 -7.66 -10.92 -4.78
C LEU A 9 -6.82 -9.75 -5.34
N VAL A 10 -5.74 -9.37 -4.65
CA VAL A 10 -4.79 -8.36 -5.15
C VAL A 10 -4.04 -8.87 -6.38
N GLU A 11 -3.52 -10.10 -6.35
CA GLU A 11 -2.86 -10.71 -7.51
C GLU A 11 -3.79 -10.78 -8.73
N LEU A 12 -5.05 -11.19 -8.52
CA LEU A 12 -6.08 -11.17 -9.56
C LEU A 12 -6.32 -9.76 -10.10
N ALA A 13 -6.42 -8.75 -9.24
CA ALA A 13 -6.62 -7.35 -9.63
C ALA A 13 -5.42 -6.75 -10.38
N LEU A 14 -4.20 -7.19 -10.07
CA LEU A 14 -2.99 -6.83 -10.79
C LEU A 14 -2.90 -7.53 -12.15
N GLY A 15 -3.68 -8.59 -12.37
CA GLY A 15 -3.68 -9.39 -13.60
C GLY A 15 -2.60 -10.47 -13.60
N HIS A 16 -2.11 -10.87 -12.43
CA HIS A 16 -1.16 -11.97 -12.25
C HIS A 16 -1.89 -13.32 -12.23
N VAL A 17 -2.70 -13.58 -13.26
CA VAL A 17 -3.52 -14.80 -13.37
C VAL A 17 -2.71 -15.89 -14.08
N SER A 18 -2.37 -16.95 -13.36
CA SER A 18 -1.73 -18.16 -13.87
C SER A 18 -2.25 -19.42 -13.17
N GLY A 19 -2.98 -20.25 -13.91
CA GLY A 19 -3.29 -21.63 -13.51
C GLY A 19 -4.73 -21.87 -13.04
N ALA A 20 -4.96 -23.08 -12.53
CA ALA A 20 -6.29 -23.57 -12.16
C ALA A 20 -6.84 -22.85 -10.91
N GLU A 21 -5.99 -22.58 -9.92
CA GLU A 21 -6.38 -21.89 -8.68
C GLU A 21 -7.04 -20.53 -8.95
N ASP A 22 -6.54 -19.77 -9.91
CA ASP A 22 -7.14 -18.48 -10.26
C ASP A 22 -8.47 -18.63 -10.99
N ALA A 23 -8.61 -19.65 -11.85
CA ALA A 23 -9.87 -19.95 -12.51
C ALA A 23 -10.95 -20.36 -11.48
N ASP A 24 -10.56 -21.10 -10.45
CA ASP A 24 -11.41 -21.51 -9.34
C ASP A 24 -11.81 -20.30 -8.48
N ALA A 25 -10.84 -19.44 -8.14
CA ALA A 25 -11.09 -18.19 -7.43
C ALA A 25 -12.02 -17.25 -8.20
N LEU A 26 -11.84 -17.11 -9.52
CA LEU A 26 -12.73 -16.31 -10.38
C LEU A 26 -14.14 -16.90 -10.46
N ARG A 27 -14.29 -18.23 -10.51
CA ARG A 27 -15.61 -18.88 -10.40
C ARG A 27 -16.26 -18.62 -9.04
N HIS A 28 -15.49 -18.63 -7.95
CA HIS A 28 -16.01 -18.24 -6.64
C HIS A 28 -16.44 -16.77 -6.63
N VAL A 29 -15.62 -15.85 -7.13
CA VAL A 29 -15.95 -14.41 -7.23
C VAL A 29 -17.23 -14.19 -8.07
N ALA A 30 -17.42 -14.97 -9.12
CA ALA A 30 -18.63 -14.91 -9.94
C ALA A 30 -19.90 -15.29 -9.16
N SER A 31 -19.81 -16.14 -8.13
CA SER A 31 -20.95 -16.56 -7.30
C SER A 31 -21.05 -15.86 -5.94
N CYS A 32 -19.97 -15.28 -5.41
CA CYS A 32 -19.93 -14.65 -4.09
C CYS A 32 -19.98 -13.10 -4.16
N PRO A 33 -21.05 -12.44 -3.66
CA PRO A 33 -21.16 -10.98 -3.68
C PRO A 33 -20.06 -10.25 -2.92
N ARG A 34 -19.59 -10.83 -1.80
CA ARG A 34 -18.52 -10.24 -0.98
C ARG A 34 -17.19 -10.21 -1.73
N CYS A 35 -16.74 -11.36 -2.23
CA CYS A 35 -15.48 -11.44 -2.98
C CYS A 35 -15.54 -10.61 -4.26
N ARG A 36 -16.71 -10.50 -4.90
CA ARG A 36 -16.91 -9.59 -6.03
C ARG A 36 -16.75 -8.12 -5.65
N GLY A 37 -17.30 -7.72 -4.50
CA GLY A 37 -17.15 -6.36 -3.98
C GLY A 37 -15.69 -6.03 -3.66
N GLU A 38 -14.99 -6.94 -2.96
CA GLU A 38 -13.59 -6.79 -2.59
C GLU A 38 -12.68 -6.72 -3.84
N LEU A 39 -12.90 -7.61 -4.83
CA LEU A 39 -12.16 -7.56 -6.09
C LEU A 39 -12.41 -6.24 -6.83
N ALA A 40 -13.66 -5.80 -6.94
CA ALA A 40 -14.00 -4.54 -7.61
C ALA A 40 -13.42 -3.30 -6.92
N GLU A 41 -13.32 -3.30 -5.59
CA GLU A 41 -12.61 -2.25 -4.86
C GLU A 41 -11.12 -2.27 -5.15
N THR A 42 -10.50 -3.44 -5.09
CA THR A 42 -9.07 -3.62 -5.35
C THR A 42 -8.72 -3.22 -6.79
N THR A 43 -9.51 -3.63 -7.78
CA THR A 43 -9.33 -3.24 -9.18
C THR A 43 -9.43 -1.73 -9.37
N ARG A 44 -10.31 -1.03 -8.64
CA ARG A 44 -10.39 0.44 -8.70
C ARG A 44 -9.13 1.11 -8.16
N VAL A 45 -8.56 0.59 -7.07
CA VAL A 45 -7.29 1.09 -6.52
C VAL A 45 -6.14 0.86 -7.52
N VAL A 46 -6.04 -0.33 -8.10
CA VAL A 46 -5.04 -0.65 -9.12
C VAL A 46 -5.18 0.24 -10.34
N ALA A 47 -6.40 0.47 -10.83
CA ALA A 47 -6.66 1.37 -11.94
C ALA A 47 -6.25 2.82 -11.64
N ALA A 48 -6.55 3.32 -10.43
CA ALA A 48 -6.12 4.65 -9.99
C ALA A 48 -4.59 4.76 -9.92
N ALA A 49 -3.92 3.75 -9.37
CA ALA A 49 -2.45 3.72 -9.27
C ALA A 49 -1.79 3.71 -10.67
N ARG A 50 -2.30 2.90 -11.60
CA ARG A 50 -1.80 2.84 -12.99
C ARG A 50 -2.07 4.13 -13.77
N GLY A 51 -3.13 4.85 -13.43
CA GLY A 51 -3.49 6.13 -14.04
C GLY A 51 -2.78 7.35 -13.45
N ALA A 52 -2.00 7.18 -12.38
CA ALA A 52 -1.31 8.28 -11.71
C ALA A 52 -0.29 8.95 -12.63
N ARG A 53 -0.29 10.28 -12.63
CA ARG A 53 0.65 11.12 -13.39
C ARG A 53 1.72 11.69 -12.47
N ALA A 54 2.76 12.27 -13.04
CA ALA A 54 3.85 12.88 -12.27
C ALA A 54 3.37 13.93 -11.25
N GLY A 55 2.29 14.66 -11.55
CA GLY A 55 1.70 15.63 -10.62
C GLY A 55 0.91 15.02 -9.46
N ASP A 56 0.52 13.75 -9.56
CA ASP A 56 -0.17 13.01 -8.49
C ASP A 56 0.84 12.37 -7.50
N LEU A 57 2.12 12.31 -7.90
CA LEU A 57 3.18 11.76 -7.08
C LEU A 57 3.65 12.78 -6.03
N PRO A 58 4.02 12.33 -4.82
CA PRO A 58 4.70 13.19 -3.86
C PRO A 58 6.01 13.70 -4.45
N ALA A 59 6.44 14.88 -4.00
CA ALA A 59 7.76 15.41 -4.36
C ALA A 59 8.86 14.39 -3.99
N ALA A 60 9.81 14.19 -4.90
CA ALA A 60 10.92 13.28 -4.67
C ALA A 60 11.66 13.67 -3.39
N PRO A 61 11.94 12.71 -2.49
CA PRO A 61 12.67 13.03 -1.27
C PRO A 61 14.12 13.44 -1.61
N PRO A 62 14.74 14.33 -0.82
CA PRO A 62 16.12 14.76 -1.05
C PRO A 62 17.12 13.59 -0.97
N GLU A 63 18.21 13.66 -1.73
CA GLU A 63 19.22 12.60 -1.86
C GLU A 63 19.75 12.06 -0.52
N ARG A 64 19.95 12.95 0.47
CA ARG A 64 20.39 12.57 1.82
C ARG A 64 19.49 11.55 2.51
N VAL A 65 18.19 11.52 2.18
CA VAL A 65 17.22 10.56 2.73
C VAL A 65 17.54 9.17 2.18
N TRP A 66 17.75 9.07 0.87
CA TRP A 66 18.12 7.81 0.23
C TRP A 66 19.48 7.30 0.70
N GLN A 67 20.49 8.17 0.77
CA GLN A 67 21.81 7.80 1.30
C GLN A 67 21.72 7.19 2.71
N ARG A 68 20.90 7.77 3.58
CA ARG A 68 20.69 7.26 4.94
C ARG A 68 19.94 5.92 4.96
N VAL A 69 18.90 5.78 4.14
CA VAL A 69 18.17 4.51 4.01
C VAL A 69 19.11 3.41 3.53
N THR A 70 19.87 3.67 2.47
CA THR A 70 20.85 2.75 1.90
C THR A 70 21.89 2.33 2.94
N GLN A 71 22.48 3.30 3.66
CA GLN A 71 23.46 3.01 4.71
C GLN A 71 22.88 2.12 5.82
N GLU A 72 21.66 2.38 6.26
CA GLU A 72 21.02 1.60 7.33
C GLU A 72 20.63 0.19 6.87
N VAL A 73 20.15 0.04 5.62
CA VAL A 73 19.84 -1.27 5.03
C VAL A 73 21.10 -2.14 4.94
N PHE A 74 22.20 -1.60 4.41
CA PHE A 74 23.47 -2.34 4.33
C PHE A 74 24.03 -2.68 5.71
N ARG A 75 24.03 -1.73 6.65
CA ARG A 75 24.45 -1.99 8.03
C ARG A 75 23.66 -3.13 8.69
N ARG A 76 22.37 -3.28 8.40
CA ARG A 76 21.56 -4.39 8.91
C ARG A 76 21.86 -5.70 8.18
N ALA A 77 22.08 -5.64 6.87
CA ALA A 77 22.50 -6.80 6.09
C ALA A 77 23.83 -7.39 6.59
N ASP A 78 24.80 -6.53 6.92
CA ASP A 78 26.11 -6.93 7.48
C ASP A 78 25.99 -7.61 8.85
N ARG A 79 24.88 -7.40 9.57
CA ARG A 79 24.62 -8.00 10.89
C ARG A 79 23.83 -9.31 10.80
N LEU A 80 23.23 -9.61 9.65
CA LEU A 80 22.56 -10.89 9.44
C LEU A 80 23.64 -11.94 9.11
N PRO A 81 23.56 -13.15 9.70
CA PRO A 81 24.44 -14.24 9.33
C PRO A 81 24.37 -14.43 7.81
N HIS A 82 25.53 -14.48 7.14
CA HIS A 82 25.56 -14.72 5.70
C HIS A 82 25.03 -16.13 5.42
N PRO A 83 24.04 -16.30 4.51
CA PRO A 83 23.57 -17.61 4.06
C PRO A 83 24.70 -18.30 3.27
N GLY A 84 25.64 -18.91 3.98
CA GLY A 84 26.86 -19.46 3.38
C GLY A 84 27.93 -19.82 4.39
N GLU A 85 27.91 -19.24 5.59
CA GLU A 85 28.74 -19.70 6.71
C GLU A 85 28.05 -20.89 7.39
N HIS A 86 27.89 -22.00 6.66
CA HIS A 86 27.89 -23.30 7.31
C HIS A 86 29.31 -23.52 7.80
N PRO A 87 29.57 -23.66 9.11
CA PRO A 87 30.87 -24.12 9.58
C PRO A 87 31.16 -25.43 8.85
N ALA A 88 32.19 -25.43 8.01
CA ALA A 88 32.66 -26.64 7.35
C ALA A 88 32.78 -27.72 8.42
N GLY A 89 32.05 -28.82 8.20
CA GLY A 89 31.80 -29.85 9.19
C GLY A 89 33.06 -30.25 9.94
N ARG A 90 33.11 -29.90 11.22
CA ARG A 90 33.97 -30.61 12.16
C ARG A 90 33.37 -32.01 12.27
N PRO A 91 34.08 -33.10 11.92
CA PRO A 91 33.54 -34.44 12.14
C PRO A 91 33.30 -34.60 13.64
N ALA A 92 32.03 -34.78 14.01
CA ALA A 92 31.62 -34.99 15.39
C ALA A 92 31.98 -36.42 15.80
N PRO A 93 32.68 -36.64 16.93
CA PRO A 93 32.75 -37.96 17.52
C PRO A 93 31.38 -38.34 18.08
N GLU A 94 30.93 -39.55 17.72
CA GLU A 94 29.72 -40.18 18.26
C GLU A 94 29.77 -40.24 19.80
N GLY A 95 28.85 -39.50 20.43
CA GLY A 95 28.76 -39.37 21.88
C GLY A 95 27.31 -39.49 22.35
N LYS A 96 27.00 -40.68 22.87
CA LYS A 96 25.77 -41.19 23.48
C LYS A 96 24.85 -40.15 24.17
N ARG A 97 23.54 -40.30 23.88
CA ARG A 97 22.34 -40.18 24.75
C ARG A 97 22.48 -39.35 26.05
N GLY A 98 21.69 -38.28 26.13
CA GLY A 98 21.36 -37.61 27.39
C GLY A 98 20.17 -36.66 27.24
N VAL A 99 18.95 -37.19 27.38
CA VAL A 99 17.74 -36.39 27.56
C VAL A 99 17.87 -35.60 28.87
N ARG A 100 17.90 -34.28 28.77
CA ARG A 100 17.58 -33.39 29.90
C ARG A 100 16.70 -32.24 29.44
N SER A 101 15.42 -32.39 29.78
CA SER A 101 14.42 -31.34 29.86
C SER A 101 14.96 -30.14 30.62
N LEU A 102 14.88 -28.95 30.01
CA LEU A 102 15.05 -27.67 30.70
C LEU A 102 13.82 -26.80 30.46
N ARG A 103 13.38 -26.25 31.58
CA ARG A 103 12.06 -25.68 31.87
C ARG A 103 11.79 -24.41 31.07
N THR A 104 10.53 -24.27 30.69
CA THR A 104 9.86 -23.05 30.25
C THR A 104 10.06 -21.91 31.26
N VAL A 105 10.72 -20.84 30.83
CA VAL A 105 10.77 -19.55 31.53
C VAL A 105 9.99 -18.53 30.71
N GLY A 106 9.14 -17.77 31.41
CA GLY A 106 7.95 -17.14 30.88
C GLY A 106 8.13 -15.94 29.95
N SER A 107 7.12 -15.74 29.12
CA SER A 107 6.84 -14.51 28.38
C SER A 107 5.67 -13.80 29.05
N GLY A 108 6.02 -12.84 29.89
CA GLY A 108 5.10 -11.91 30.53
C GLY A 108 4.46 -10.93 29.54
N ALA A 109 3.29 -10.48 29.98
CA ALA A 109 2.45 -9.41 29.49
C ALA A 109 3.14 -8.24 28.76
N ARG A 110 2.51 -7.82 27.65
CA ARG A 110 2.53 -6.52 26.94
C ARG A 110 1.60 -6.74 25.72
N GLU A 111 0.61 -5.93 25.35
CA GLU A 111 0.38 -4.50 25.49
C GLU A 111 -1.09 -4.23 25.15
N GLY A 112 -1.81 -3.55 26.05
CA GLY A 112 -2.97 -2.76 25.70
C GLY A 112 -2.51 -1.32 25.45
N PHE A 113 -2.53 -0.85 24.19
CA PHE A 113 -2.28 0.56 23.84
C PHE A 113 -2.82 0.97 22.45
N PHE A 114 -4.01 0.51 22.04
CA PHE A 114 -4.61 0.88 20.73
C PHE A 114 -5.86 1.77 20.79
N ALA A 115 -6.22 2.32 21.96
CA ALA A 115 -7.47 3.05 22.10
C ALA A 115 -7.43 4.56 21.79
N LEU A 116 -6.26 5.17 21.51
CA LEU A 116 -6.16 6.65 21.40
C LEU A 116 -5.79 7.22 20.01
N ALA A 117 -5.78 6.42 18.95
CA ALA A 117 -5.35 6.87 17.60
C ALA A 117 -6.50 7.25 16.64
N LEU A 118 -7.77 6.94 16.98
CA LEU A 118 -8.89 7.12 16.05
C LEU A 118 -9.44 8.55 16.00
N ALA A 119 -9.24 9.38 17.04
CA ALA A 119 -9.80 10.73 17.07
C ALA A 119 -9.07 11.73 16.17
N THR A 120 -7.75 11.59 16.00
CA THR A 120 -6.92 12.51 15.20
C THR A 120 -7.06 12.26 13.69
N GLY A 121 -7.21 11.01 13.25
CA GLY A 121 -7.36 10.67 11.84
C GLY A 121 -8.64 11.23 11.20
N VAL A 122 -9.76 11.19 11.94
CA VAL A 122 -11.07 11.67 11.45
C VAL A 122 -11.08 13.19 11.26
N LEU A 123 -10.41 13.93 12.14
CA LEU A 123 -10.30 15.40 12.04
C LEU A 123 -9.46 15.83 10.83
N LEU A 124 -8.38 15.11 10.51
CA LEU A 124 -7.51 15.43 9.37
C LEU A 124 -8.23 15.22 8.02
N VAL A 125 -8.95 14.11 7.89
CA VAL A 125 -9.72 13.78 6.67
C VAL A 125 -10.87 14.76 6.45
N ARG A 126 -11.59 15.13 7.53
CA ARG A 126 -12.68 16.11 7.45
C ARG A 126 -12.18 17.51 7.08
N TRP A 127 -11.01 17.91 7.58
CA TRP A 127 -10.40 19.20 7.26
C TRP A 127 -9.94 19.29 5.80
N LEU A 128 -9.35 18.23 5.24
CA LEU A 128 -8.97 18.16 3.83
C LEU A 128 -10.18 18.27 2.88
N ARG A 129 -11.32 17.67 3.25
CA ARG A 129 -12.55 17.74 2.45
C ARG A 129 -13.17 19.14 2.39
N ILE A 130 -13.12 19.89 3.50
CA ILE A 130 -13.66 21.27 3.57
C ILE A 130 -12.79 22.24 2.75
N ARG A 131 -11.47 22.04 2.72
CA ARG A 131 -10.56 22.92 1.98
C ARG A 131 -10.69 22.76 0.46
N ALA A 132 -11.01 21.57 -0.02
CA ALA A 132 -11.27 21.30 -1.44
C ALA A 132 -12.59 21.91 -1.96
N GLY A 133 -13.52 22.30 -1.08
CA GLY A 133 -14.81 22.90 -1.46
C GLY A 133 -14.80 24.42 -1.62
N ARG A 134 -13.73 25.13 -1.21
CA ARG A 134 -13.58 26.57 -1.45
C ARG A 134 -12.62 26.81 -2.61
N GLY A 135 -13.15 26.72 -3.83
CA GLY A 135 -12.48 27.23 -5.01
C GLY A 135 -12.28 28.76 -4.91
N PRO A 136 -11.14 29.29 -5.41
CA PRO A 136 -10.91 30.73 -5.46
C PRO A 136 -11.89 31.39 -6.42
N GLY A 137 -12.38 32.56 -6.00
CA GLY A 137 -13.43 33.32 -6.67
C GLY A 137 -13.18 33.56 -8.16
N ARG A 138 -14.22 33.32 -8.95
CA ARG A 138 -14.35 33.74 -10.33
C ARG A 138 -14.29 35.27 -10.35
N ALA A 139 -13.19 35.83 -10.83
CA ALA A 139 -13.07 37.26 -11.08
C ALA A 139 -14.16 37.71 -12.07
N PRO A 140 -14.79 38.88 -11.88
CA PRO A 140 -15.79 39.40 -12.80
C PRO A 140 -15.12 39.84 -14.11
N GLY A 141 -15.37 39.09 -15.18
CA GLY A 141 -14.99 39.45 -16.54
C GLY A 141 -15.66 40.76 -16.95
N VAL A 142 -14.81 41.70 -17.32
CA VAL A 142 -15.08 43.07 -17.75
C VAL A 142 -16.10 43.09 -18.90
N ARG A 143 -17.11 43.95 -18.77
CA ARG A 143 -18.03 44.35 -19.85
C ARG A 143 -17.23 44.87 -21.06
N ALA A 144 -17.23 44.12 -22.15
CA ALA A 144 -16.98 44.70 -23.47
C ALA A 144 -18.30 45.29 -23.99
N ALA A 145 -18.44 46.60 -23.82
CA ALA A 145 -19.41 47.42 -24.55
C ALA A 145 -18.83 47.81 -25.92
N SER A 146 -19.72 48.17 -26.84
CA SER A 146 -19.50 48.64 -28.23
C SER A 146 -19.25 47.52 -29.27
N GLY A 147 -19.87 47.49 -30.45
CA GLY A 147 -20.55 48.54 -31.19
C GLY A 147 -21.79 48.02 -31.94
N ARG A 148 -22.76 48.92 -32.03
CA ARG A 148 -24.05 48.79 -32.69
C ARG A 148 -23.88 49.22 -34.17
N ARG A 149 -24.58 48.49 -35.04
CA ARG A 149 -24.99 48.71 -36.45
C ARG A 149 -24.81 50.11 -37.10
N HIS A 150 -24.51 50.07 -38.40
CA HIS A 150 -25.04 50.84 -39.56
C HIS A 150 -23.93 50.99 -40.61
N ASP A 151 -24.09 51.00 -41.93
CA ASP A 151 -25.01 50.51 -42.98
C ASP A 151 -24.20 50.71 -44.31
N PRO A 152 -24.59 50.18 -45.49
CA PRO A 152 -23.82 50.26 -46.73
C PRO A 152 -24.04 51.60 -47.47
N PRO A 153 -23.21 51.91 -48.48
CA PRO A 153 -23.76 51.95 -49.86
C PRO A 153 -22.80 51.43 -50.94
N GLY A 154 -23.37 50.93 -52.04
CA GLY A 154 -22.68 50.54 -53.28
C GLY A 154 -23.48 49.56 -54.10
#